data_AF-A0A7Y4VLW7-F1
#
_entry.id   AF-A0A7Y4VLW7-F1
#
_cell.length_a   1.000
_cell.length_b   1.000
_cell.length_c   1.000
_cell.angle_alpha   90.00
_cell.angle_beta   90.00
_cell.angle_gamma   90.00
#
_symmetry.space_group_name_H-M   'P 1'
#
loop_
_entity.id
_entity.type
_entity.pdbx_description
1 polymer ?
#
loop_
_entity_poly.entity_id
_entity_poly.type
_entity_poly.pdbx_seq_one_letter_code
_entity_poly.pdbx_strand_id
1 'polypeptide(L)'
;MYSGKYVFSQISLYLPTRIFDRCVNRYTGNRYVKHFTCWNQLMCMMFGQLCGRDSLRDLLVSIIPHKAKFYHLGFGKSVTRSNLQLANEQRDYRIF
;
A
#
# COMPACT_ATOMS: atom_id res chain seq x y z
N MET A 1 13.49 -3.03 -20.18
CA MET A 1 12.07 -3.00 -19.77
C MET A 1 11.76 -4.34 -19.11
N TYR A 2 11.26 -4.39 -17.88
CA TYR A 2 10.94 -5.67 -17.22
C TYR A 2 9.69 -6.25 -17.90
N SER A 3 9.82 -7.39 -18.57
CA SER A 3 8.71 -8.01 -19.33
C SER A 3 7.75 -8.83 -18.45
N GLY A 4 8.14 -9.11 -17.20
CA GLY A 4 7.36 -9.89 -16.23
C GLY A 4 6.76 -9.07 -15.10
N LYS A 5 5.83 -9.67 -14.34
CA LYS A 5 5.29 -9.10 -13.10
C LYS A 5 6.28 -9.32 -11.94
N TYR A 6 6.47 -8.32 -11.08
CA TYR A 6 7.27 -8.48 -9.85
C TYR A 6 6.68 -9.56 -8.94
N VAL A 7 7.52 -10.27 -8.19
CA VAL A 7 7.09 -11.32 -7.26
C VAL A 7 6.05 -10.79 -6.27
N PHE A 8 6.28 -9.61 -5.69
CA PHE A 8 5.31 -8.97 -4.80
C PHE A 8 3.95 -8.74 -5.48
N SER A 9 3.95 -8.27 -6.73
CA SER A 9 2.73 -8.06 -7.52
C SER A 9 2.02 -9.36 -7.87
N GLN A 10 2.73 -10.50 -7.92
CA GLN A 10 2.11 -11.81 -8.11
C GLN A 10 1.42 -12.28 -6.84
N ILE A 11 2.04 -12.06 -5.68
CA ILE A 11 1.48 -12.38 -4.36
C ILE A 11 0.22 -11.54 -4.11
N SER A 12 0.25 -10.24 -4.41
CA SER A 12 -0.89 -9.35 -4.16
C SER A 12 -2.13 -9.67 -5.00
N LEU A 13 -2.00 -10.42 -6.12
CA LEU A 13 -3.14 -10.88 -6.92
C LEU A 13 -4.04 -11.88 -6.20
N TYR A 14 -3.54 -12.56 -5.18
CA TYR A 14 -4.33 -13.51 -4.39
C TYR A 14 -5.21 -12.82 -3.34
N LEU A 15 -5.04 -11.51 -3.14
CA LEU A 15 -5.89 -10.76 -2.22
C LEU A 15 -7.26 -10.51 -2.84
N PRO A 16 -8.36 -10.69 -2.06
CA PRO A 16 -9.70 -10.52 -2.57
C PRO A 16 -10.07 -9.03 -2.69
N THR A 17 -9.58 -8.35 -3.74
CA THR A 17 -9.74 -6.89 -3.93
C THR A 17 -11.20 -6.43 -3.81
N ARG A 18 -12.15 -7.17 -4.38
CA ARG A 18 -13.58 -6.83 -4.28
C ARG A 18 -14.13 -6.87 -2.85
N ILE A 19 -13.64 -7.79 -2.03
CA ILE A 19 -14.03 -7.88 -0.62
C ILE A 19 -13.41 -6.71 0.14
N PHE A 20 -12.14 -6.43 -0.11
CA PHE A 20 -11.46 -5.28 0.48
C PHE A 20 -12.13 -3.96 0.14
N ASP A 21 -12.50 -3.73 -1.13
CA ASP A 21 -13.21 -2.53 -1.56
C ASP A 21 -14.55 -2.37 -0.83
N ARG A 22 -15.26 -3.47 -0.57
CA ARG A 22 -16.50 -3.45 0.23
C ARG A 22 -16.22 -3.02 1.67
N CYS A 23 -15.13 -3.50 2.28
CA CYS A 23 -14.72 -3.06 3.62
C CYS A 23 -14.34 -1.58 3.63
N VAL A 24 -13.54 -1.13 2.66
CA VAL A 24 -13.16 0.28 2.52
C VAL A 24 -14.39 1.17 2.38
N ASN A 25 -15.37 0.78 1.57
CA ASN A 25 -16.61 1.53 1.39
C ASN A 25 -17.46 1.55 2.67
N ARG A 26 -17.56 0.42 3.38
CA ARG A 26 -18.30 0.31 4.65
C ARG A 26 -17.80 1.30 5.70
N TYR A 27 -16.49 1.51 5.78
CA TYR A 27 -15.87 2.43 6.74
C TYR A 27 -15.48 3.77 6.13
N THR A 28 -15.89 4.06 4.90
CA THR A 28 -15.55 5.29 4.16
C THR A 28 -14.05 5.60 4.11
N GLY A 29 -13.19 4.58 4.07
CA GLY A 29 -11.74 4.72 4.27
C GLY A 29 -11.00 5.54 3.20
N ASN A 30 -11.61 5.70 2.02
CA ASN A 30 -11.10 6.54 0.94
C ASN A 30 -11.76 7.93 0.87
N ARG A 31 -12.50 8.36 1.89
CA ARG A 31 -13.12 9.69 1.92
C ARG A 31 -12.04 10.77 1.79
N TYR A 32 -12.24 11.70 0.85
CA TYR A 32 -11.30 12.79 0.50
C TYR A 32 -9.91 12.36 -0.03
N VAL A 33 -9.70 11.07 -0.29
CA VAL A 33 -8.41 10.59 -0.79
C VAL A 33 -8.26 10.89 -2.28
N LYS A 34 -7.17 11.57 -2.64
CA LYS A 34 -6.84 11.89 -4.05
C LYS A 34 -5.97 10.84 -4.74
N HIS A 35 -4.95 10.34 -4.05
CA HIS A 35 -3.89 9.52 -4.69
C HIS A 35 -3.42 8.31 -3.88
N PHE A 36 -3.39 8.40 -2.55
CA PHE A 36 -2.87 7.32 -1.70
C PHE A 36 -4.04 6.57 -1.05
N THR A 37 -4.63 5.59 -1.73
CA THR A 37 -5.84 4.86 -1.30
C THR A 37 -5.56 3.87 -0.17
N CYS A 38 -6.61 3.31 0.44
CA CYS A 38 -6.47 2.18 1.37
C CYS A 38 -5.74 1.00 0.74
N TRP A 39 -5.97 0.74 -0.56
CA TRP A 39 -5.23 -0.29 -1.29
C TRP A 39 -3.73 -0.01 -1.33
N ASN A 40 -3.33 1.23 -1.63
CA ASN A 40 -1.92 1.61 -1.66
C ASN A 40 -1.26 1.46 -0.28
N GLN A 41 -1.96 1.84 0.78
CA GLN A 41 -1.50 1.62 2.16
C GLN A 41 -1.36 0.14 2.47
N LEU A 42 -2.36 -0.69 2.14
CA LEU A 42 -2.31 -2.13 2.34
C LEU A 42 -1.08 -2.72 1.64
N MET A 43 -0.84 -2.35 0.38
CA MET A 43 0.32 -2.83 -0.38
C MET A 43 1.65 -2.42 0.28
N CYS A 44 1.78 -1.17 0.72
CA CYS A 44 2.99 -0.71 1.42
C CYS A 44 3.21 -1.47 2.74
N MET A 45 2.17 -1.61 3.55
CA MET A 45 2.26 -2.28 4.86
C MET A 45 2.56 -3.77 4.68
N MET A 46 1.90 -4.44 3.75
CA MET A 46 2.14 -5.86 3.46
C MET A 46 3.55 -6.10 2.93
N PHE A 47 4.07 -5.21 2.06
CA PHE A 47 5.46 -5.28 1.64
C PHE A 47 6.42 -5.18 2.83
N GLY A 48 6.16 -4.25 3.77
CA GLY A 48 6.93 -4.13 5.01
C GLY A 48 6.95 -5.41 5.83
N GLN A 49 5.79 -6.03 6.03
CA GLN A 49 5.67 -7.30 6.77
C GLN A 49 6.45 -8.43 6.09
N LEU A 50 6.27 -8.61 4.76
CA LEU A 50 6.95 -9.67 4.00
C LEU A 50 8.46 -9.49 3.94
N CYS A 51 8.94 -8.25 3.95
CA CYS A 51 10.36 -7.93 3.93
C CYS A 51 10.99 -7.80 5.33
N GLY A 52 10.24 -8.09 6.39
CA GLY A 52 10.73 -7.98 7.78
C GLY A 52 11.20 -6.57 8.14
N ARG A 53 10.43 -5.54 7.76
CA ARG A 53 10.74 -4.15 8.09
C ARG A 53 10.15 -3.80 9.46
N ASP A 54 10.99 -3.39 10.40
CA ASP A 54 10.60 -3.17 11.81
C ASP A 54 9.99 -1.78 12.08
N SER A 55 10.04 -0.87 11.11
CA SER A 55 9.47 0.47 11.26
C SER A 55 9.00 1.08 9.95
N LEU A 56 8.11 2.08 10.03
CA LEU A 56 7.72 2.87 8.87
C LEU A 56 8.91 3.57 8.21
N ARG A 57 9.91 4.00 9.00
CA ARG A 57 11.11 4.62 8.47
C ARG A 57 11.95 3.62 7.68
N ASP A 58 12.16 2.43 8.22
CA ASP A 58 12.90 1.35 7.55
C ASP A 58 12.18 0.91 6.26
N LEU A 59 10.87 0.73 6.32
CA LEU A 59 10.03 0.49 5.13
C LEU A 59 10.25 1.56 4.05
N LEU A 60 10.17 2.84 4.41
CA LEU A 60 10.33 3.93 3.45
C LEU A 60 11.73 3.98 2.84
N VAL A 61 12.78 3.77 3.64
CA VAL A 61 14.17 3.69 3.15
C VAL A 61 14.32 2.57 2.11
N SER A 62 13.64 1.44 2.32
CA SER A 62 13.68 0.31 1.37
C SER A 62 12.90 0.56 0.07
N ILE A 63 11.76 1.25 0.11
CA ILE A 63 10.89 1.40 -1.09
C ILE A 63 11.19 2.67 -1.89
N ILE A 64 11.56 3.80 -1.28
CA ILE A 64 11.74 5.08 -1.98
C ILE A 64 12.72 4.99 -3.17
N PRO A 65 13.87 4.29 -3.08
CA PRO A 65 14.78 4.12 -4.23
C PRO A 65 14.13 3.43 -5.43
N HIS A 66 13.03 2.71 -5.23
CA HIS A 66 12.31 1.97 -6.25
C HIS A 66 11.04 2.70 -6.74
N LYS A 67 10.98 4.02 -6.62
CA LYS A 67 9.82 4.85 -7.03
C LYS A 67 9.31 4.55 -8.45
N ALA A 68 10.21 4.30 -9.40
CA ALA A 68 9.86 3.93 -10.77
C ALA A 68 9.03 2.64 -10.87
N LYS A 69 9.08 1.77 -9.86
CA LYS A 69 8.35 0.49 -9.79
C LYS A 69 7.01 0.59 -9.06
N PHE A 70 6.71 1.71 -8.41
CA PHE A 70 5.56 1.83 -7.50
C PHE A 70 4.22 1.49 -8.13
N TYR A 71 4.00 1.92 -9.38
CA TYR A 71 2.79 1.61 -10.11
C TYR A 71 2.58 0.09 -10.25
N HIS A 72 3.64 -0.62 -10.66
CA HIS A 72 3.59 -2.07 -10.83
C HIS A 72 3.51 -2.83 -9.51
N LEU A 73 4.03 -2.26 -8.42
CA LEU A 73 3.96 -2.84 -7.07
C LEU A 73 2.65 -2.50 -6.33
N GLY A 74 1.79 -1.66 -6.89
CA GLY A 74 0.53 -1.27 -6.24
C GLY A 74 0.67 -0.23 -5.11
N PHE A 75 1.82 0.42 -4.98
CA PHE A 75 2.04 1.50 -3.99
C PHE A 75 1.41 2.84 -4.40
N GLY A 76 0.92 2.93 -5.65
CA GLY A 76 0.33 4.14 -6.20
C GLY A 76 1.36 5.17 -6.70
N LYS A 77 0.94 6.42 -6.84
CA LYS A 77 1.75 7.48 -7.47
C LYS A 77 2.94 7.92 -6.60
N SER A 78 2.75 8.00 -5.28
CA SER A 78 3.76 8.47 -4.35
C SER A 78 3.45 8.00 -2.93
N VAL A 79 4.49 7.53 -2.25
CA VAL A 79 4.46 7.18 -0.83
C VAL A 79 5.46 8.10 -0.14
N THR A 80 5.01 8.79 0.89
CA THR A 80 5.84 9.66 1.73
C THR A 80 5.69 9.26 3.17
N ARG A 81 6.60 9.69 4.04
CA ARG A 81 6.45 9.44 5.48
C ARG A 81 5.14 10.00 6.00
N SER A 82 4.85 11.25 5.66
CA SER A 82 3.69 11.96 6.16
C SER A 82 2.37 11.33 5.69
N ASN A 83 2.26 10.92 4.42
CA ASN A 83 1.01 10.34 3.93
C ASN A 83 0.76 8.94 4.50
N LEU A 84 1.80 8.13 4.68
CA LEU A 84 1.69 6.78 5.22
C LEU A 84 1.38 6.84 6.73
N GLN A 85 2.05 7.73 7.46
CA GLN A 85 1.76 7.97 8.88
C GLN A 85 0.32 8.46 9.07
N LEU A 86 -0.11 9.48 8.34
CA LEU A 86 -1.46 10.02 8.43
C LEU A 86 -2.52 8.96 8.09
N ALA A 87 -2.26 8.13 7.07
CA ALA A 87 -3.16 7.04 6.70
C ALA A 87 -3.26 5.97 7.79
N ASN A 88 -2.15 5.64 8.45
CA ASN A 88 -2.15 4.71 9.59
C ASN A 88 -2.89 5.27 10.81
N GLU A 89 -2.84 6.58 11.02
CA GLU A 89 -3.47 7.23 12.17
C GLU A 89 -4.98 7.46 11.96
N GLN A 90 -5.39 7.86 10.75
CA GLN A 90 -6.75 8.32 10.51
C GLN A 90 -7.70 7.26 9.96
N ARG A 91 -7.21 6.19 9.34
CA ARG A 91 -8.08 5.16 8.76
C ARG A 91 -8.51 4.17 9.81
N ASP A 92 -9.78 3.77 9.72
CA ASP A 92 -10.34 2.76 10.59
C ASP A 92 -9.58 1.43 10.43
N TYR A 93 -9.04 0.92 11.53
CA TYR A 93 -8.25 -0.30 11.54
C TYR A 93 -9.05 -1.51 11.02
N ARG A 94 -10.39 -1.51 11.12
CA ARG A 94 -11.27 -2.61 10.68
C ARG A 94 -11.33 -2.78 9.16
N ILE A 95 -10.68 -1.89 8.41
CA ILE A 95 -10.52 -2.00 6.96
C ILE A 95 -9.45 -3.05 6.61
N PHE A 96 -8.42 -3.19 7.44
CA PHE A 96 -7.20 -3.96 7.18
C PHE A 96 -7.20 -5.28 7.95
#